data_AF-A0A6I5W731-F1
#
_entry.id   AF-A0A6I5W731-F1
#
_cell.length_a   1.000
_cell.length_b   1.000
_cell.length_c   1.000
_cell.angle_alpha   90.00
_cell.angle_beta   90.00
_cell.angle_gamma   90.00
#
_symmetry.space_group_name_H-M   'P 1'
#
loop_
_entity.id
_entity.type
_entity.pdbx_description
1 polymer ?
#
loop_
_entity_poly.entity_id
_entity_poly.type
_entity_poly.pdbx_seq_one_letter_code
_entity_poly.pdbx_strand_id
1 'polypeptide(L)'
;MSWHRRTNGPTRRDPRLDPFRERAARLVRNGEPVATLYLRVETCWWQPGGRLWWRTWSEAKEQVHGFVLMQAGVFDDFIVDVDDLDDELPDWADNRFHYRGEALTAQWLDDRSSRTVRIDVFGLDEDGE
;
A
#
# COMPACT_ATOMS: atom_id res chain seq x y z
N MET A 1 -7.06 -7.61 41.21
CA MET A 1 -7.02 -6.57 40.16
C MET A 1 -6.92 -7.26 38.82
N SER A 2 -7.99 -7.22 38.02
CA SER A 2 -8.08 -7.94 36.74
C SER A 2 -7.45 -7.11 35.63
N TRP A 3 -6.29 -7.55 35.14
CA TRP A 3 -5.64 -6.99 33.97
C TRP A 3 -6.50 -7.23 32.73
N HIS A 4 -7.22 -6.20 32.27
CA HIS A 4 -7.88 -6.27 30.97
C HIS A 4 -6.82 -5.97 29.92
N ARG A 5 -6.31 -7.02 29.26
CA ARG A 5 -5.62 -6.90 27.99
C ARG A 5 -6.66 -6.28 27.04
N ARG A 6 -6.58 -4.97 26.77
CA ARG A 6 -7.35 -4.39 25.66
C ARG A 6 -6.81 -5.08 24.43
N THR A 7 -7.53 -6.08 23.95
CA THR A 7 -7.35 -6.62 22.61
C THR A 7 -7.41 -5.42 21.68
N ASN A 8 -6.35 -5.20 20.90
CA ASN A 8 -6.38 -4.27 19.79
C ASN A 8 -7.65 -4.61 19.00
N GLY A 9 -8.61 -3.69 18.96
CA GLY A 9 -9.88 -3.91 18.30
C GLY A 9 -9.65 -4.25 16.83
N PRO A 10 -10.59 -4.96 16.17
CA PRO A 10 -10.45 -5.28 14.76
C PRO A 10 -10.26 -3.99 13.94
N THR A 11 -9.22 -3.96 13.10
CA THR A 11 -9.00 -2.87 12.14
C THR A 11 -10.26 -2.70 11.31
N ARG A 12 -10.81 -1.48 11.27
CA ARG A 12 -11.90 -1.17 10.36
C ARG A 12 -11.31 -1.03 8.96
N ARG A 13 -11.53 -2.05 8.13
CA ARG A 13 -11.22 -2.03 6.70
C ARG A 13 -11.76 -0.75 6.05
N ASP A 14 -10.92 -0.03 5.32
CA ASP A 14 -11.31 1.11 4.50
C ASP A 14 -11.78 0.59 3.12
N PRO A 15 -13.09 0.67 2.81
CA PRO A 15 -13.62 0.18 1.55
C PRO A 15 -13.10 0.96 0.33
N ARG A 16 -12.56 2.17 0.51
CA ARG A 16 -12.00 2.98 -0.58
C ARG A 16 -10.73 2.37 -1.17
N LEU A 17 -10.01 1.57 -0.37
CA LEU A 17 -8.79 0.86 -0.80
C LEU A 17 -9.10 -0.44 -1.55
N ASP A 18 -10.34 -0.93 -1.53
CA ASP A 18 -10.68 -2.24 -2.08
C ASP A 18 -10.36 -2.43 -3.57
N PRO A 19 -10.53 -1.43 -4.46
CA PRO A 19 -10.09 -1.55 -5.85
C PRO A 19 -8.58 -1.73 -6.01
N PHE A 20 -7.80 -1.19 -5.06
CA PHE A 20 -6.33 -1.10 -5.11
C PHE A 20 -5.63 -2.09 -4.18
N ARG A 21 -6.39 -2.89 -3.44
CA ARG A 21 -5.87 -3.87 -2.48
C ARG A 21 -5.21 -5.03 -3.23
N GLU A 22 -3.95 -5.32 -2.87
CA GLU A 22 -3.11 -6.33 -3.53
C GLU A 22 -3.11 -6.17 -5.07
N ARG A 23 -3.10 -4.92 -5.54
CA ARG A 23 -3.32 -4.56 -6.95
C ARG A 23 -2.02 -4.15 -7.60
N ALA A 24 -1.76 -4.67 -8.80
CA ALA A 24 -0.67 -4.21 -9.64
C ALA A 24 -1.17 -3.24 -10.73
N ALA A 25 -0.24 -2.43 -11.24
CA ALA A 25 -0.45 -1.64 -12.45
C ALA A 25 0.80 -1.62 -13.33
N ARG A 26 0.60 -1.38 -14.62
CA ARG A 26 1.67 -0.87 -15.49
C ARG A 26 1.61 0.65 -15.47
N LEU A 27 2.73 1.29 -15.14
CA LEU A 27 2.86 2.73 -15.21
C LEU A 27 3.34 3.11 -16.61
N VAL A 28 2.61 4.01 -17.24
CA VAL A 28 2.76 4.36 -18.65
C VAL A 28 3.04 5.85 -18.79
N ARG A 29 4.03 6.19 -19.61
CA ARG A 29 4.37 7.56 -20.01
C ARG A 29 4.19 7.68 -21.52
N ASN A 30 3.34 8.61 -21.96
CA ASN A 30 3.10 8.85 -23.39
C ASN A 30 2.77 7.57 -24.20
N GLY A 31 2.07 6.61 -23.59
CA GLY A 31 1.72 5.33 -24.21
C GLY A 31 2.76 4.21 -24.05
N GLU A 32 3.95 4.50 -23.54
CA GLU A 32 5.01 3.51 -23.30
C GLU A 32 5.08 3.09 -21.83
N PRO A 33 5.09 1.78 -21.51
CA PRO A 33 5.29 1.32 -20.15
C PRO A 33 6.69 1.72 -19.65
N VAL A 34 6.78 2.33 -18.47
CA VAL A 34 8.04 2.77 -17.86
C VAL A 34 8.36 2.06 -16.55
N ALA A 35 7.33 1.53 -15.88
CA ALA A 35 7.49 0.78 -14.64
C ALA A 35 6.32 -0.18 -14.37
N THR A 36 6.56 -1.13 -13.47
CA THR A 36 5.53 -1.97 -12.86
C THR A 36 5.33 -1.51 -11.42
N LEU A 37 4.08 -1.30 -11.03
CA LEU A 37 3.65 -0.94 -9.67
C LEU A 37 2.95 -2.14 -9.03
N TYR A 38 3.16 -2.35 -7.74
CA TYR A 38 2.34 -3.22 -6.89
C TYR A 38 1.97 -2.48 -5.61
N LEU A 39 0.69 -2.52 -5.23
CA LEU A 39 0.16 -1.94 -4.00
C LEU A 39 -0.30 -3.05 -3.07
N ARG A 40 0.19 -3.01 -1.83
CA ARG A 40 -0.23 -3.84 -0.71
C ARG A 40 -0.92 -2.97 0.33
N VAL A 41 -2.05 -3.42 0.88
CA VAL A 41 -2.70 -2.71 1.99
C VAL A 41 -2.31 -3.39 3.29
N GLU A 42 -1.70 -2.65 4.20
CA GLU A 42 -1.21 -3.16 5.48
C GLU A 42 -1.93 -2.50 6.65
N THR A 43 -2.09 -3.23 7.75
CA THR A 43 -2.52 -2.64 9.02
C THR A 43 -1.30 -2.16 9.80
N CYS A 44 -1.30 -0.90 10.19
CA CYS A 44 -0.26 -0.30 11.02
C CYS A 44 -0.80 0.11 12.40
N TRP A 45 0.12 0.16 13.38
CA TRP A 45 -0.09 0.76 14.69
C TRP A 45 1.08 1.67 15.01
N TRP A 46 0.79 2.91 15.36
CA TRP A 46 1.81 3.87 15.78
C TRP A 46 1.89 3.85 17.30
N GLN A 47 3.10 4.03 17.85
CA GLN A 47 3.27 4.25 19.29
C GLN A 47 3.47 5.75 19.55
N PRO A 48 2.39 6.55 19.72
CA PRO A 48 2.51 8.00 19.88
C PRO A 48 3.26 8.44 21.15
N GLY A 49 3.51 7.55 22.11
CA GLY A 49 4.41 7.81 23.24
C GLY A 49 4.16 6.93 24.47
N GLY A 50 5.08 6.98 25.44
CA GLY A 50 4.92 6.35 26.75
C GLY A 50 6.14 6.55 27.66
N ARG A 51 5.93 7.14 28.86
CA ARG A 51 6.88 7.01 29.97
C ARG A 51 6.71 5.62 30.61
N LEU A 52 7.81 5.05 31.12
CA LEU A 52 8.14 3.65 31.49
C LEU A 52 7.07 2.62 31.95
N TRP A 53 5.80 2.99 32.15
CA TRP A 53 4.74 2.13 32.68
C TRP A 53 3.37 2.24 31.98
N TRP A 54 3.20 3.11 30.97
CA TRP A 54 1.99 3.10 30.12
C TRP A 54 2.39 3.28 28.66
N ARG A 55 2.27 2.21 27.85
CA ARG A 55 2.37 2.30 26.39
C ARG A 55 0.97 2.56 25.85
N THR A 56 0.77 3.69 25.18
CA THR A 56 -0.44 3.96 24.42
C THR A 56 -0.11 3.70 22.95
N TRP A 57 -0.82 2.76 22.33
CA TRP A 57 -0.79 2.51 20.90
C TRP A 57 -1.91 3.31 20.25
N SER A 58 -1.72 3.77 19.01
CA SER A 58 -2.79 4.34 18.21
C SER A 58 -3.85 3.28 17.91
N GLU A 59 -5.01 3.75 17.44
CA GLU A 59 -5.95 2.86 16.76
C GLU A 59 -5.28 2.25 15.52
N ALA A 60 -5.69 1.03 15.17
CA ALA A 60 -5.24 0.34 13.98
C ALA A 60 -5.73 1.10 12.74
N LYS A 61 -4.83 1.41 11.81
CA LYS A 61 -5.18 2.08 10.55
C LYS A 61 -4.66 1.27 9.36
N GLU A 62 -5.34 1.36 8.23
CA GLU A 62 -4.82 0.82 6.96
C GLU A 62 -3.92 1.88 6.30
N GLN A 63 -2.79 1.41 5.76
CA GLN A 63 -1.87 2.18 4.93
C GLN A 63 -1.58 1.40 3.64
N VAL A 64 -1.02 2.05 2.64
CA VAL A 64 -0.60 1.40 1.40
C VAL A 64 0.92 1.32 1.34
N HIS A 65 1.47 0.11 1.17
CA HIS A 65 2.87 -0.12 0.83
C HIS A 65 2.96 -0.36 -0.67
N GLY A 66 3.59 0.58 -1.37
CA GLY A 66 3.80 0.51 -2.81
C GLY A 66 5.21 0.05 -3.16
N PHE A 67 5.31 -0.77 -4.20
CA PHE A 67 6.55 -1.29 -4.76
C PHE A 67 6.62 -0.94 -6.24
N VAL A 68 7.74 -0.37 -6.68
CA VAL A 68 7.93 0.06 -8.07
C VAL A 68 9.20 -0.58 -8.62
N LEU A 69 9.06 -1.23 -9.78
CA LEU A 69 10.18 -1.69 -10.58
C LEU A 69 10.19 -0.95 -11.90
N MET A 70 11.19 -0.07 -12.07
CA MET A 70 11.43 0.63 -13.33
C MET A 70 11.93 -0.35 -14.40
N GLN A 71 11.63 -0.10 -15.68
CA GLN A 71 12.15 -0.96 -16.76
C GLN A 71 13.69 -1.04 -16.83
N ALA A 72 14.39 -0.03 -16.32
CA ALA A 72 15.85 -0.05 -16.19
C ALA A 72 16.36 -0.99 -15.08
N GLY A 73 15.48 -1.72 -14.40
CA GLY A 73 15.81 -2.63 -13.29
C GLY A 73 15.96 -1.94 -11.93
N VAL A 74 15.67 -0.65 -11.84
CA VAL A 74 15.71 0.10 -10.58
C VAL A 74 14.46 -0.19 -9.77
N PHE A 75 14.64 -0.69 -8.56
CA PHE A 75 13.59 -0.96 -7.59
C PHE A 75 13.49 0.18 -6.56
N ASP A 76 12.26 0.48 -6.13
CA ASP A 76 11.95 1.42 -5.05
C ASP A 76 10.67 0.97 -4.32
N ASP A 77 10.52 1.37 -3.07
CA ASP A 77 9.32 1.15 -2.27
C ASP A 77 8.94 2.39 -1.43
N PHE A 78 7.66 2.55 -1.12
CA PHE A 78 7.14 3.72 -0.41
C PHE A 78 5.88 3.37 0.39
N ILE A 79 5.60 4.20 1.41
CA ILE A 79 4.36 4.12 2.19
C ILE A 79 3.50 5.34 1.86
N VAL A 80 2.22 5.11 1.57
CA VAL A 80 1.18 6.15 1.60
C VAL A 80 0.42 5.95 2.89
N ASP A 81 0.55 6.92 3.79
CA ASP A 81 -0.16 6.88 5.05
C ASP A 81 -1.63 7.26 4.87
N VAL A 82 -2.41 6.99 5.92
CA VAL A 82 -3.85 7.24 5.93
C VAL A 82 -4.22 8.72 5.74
N ASP A 83 -3.33 9.64 6.12
CA ASP A 83 -3.59 11.07 6.09
C ASP A 83 -3.35 11.60 4.66
N ASP A 84 -2.47 10.95 3.88
CA ASP A 84 -2.21 11.23 2.45
C ASP A 84 -3.20 10.53 1.49
N LEU A 85 -3.90 9.48 1.93
CA LEU A 85 -4.82 8.71 1.06
C LEU A 85 -5.94 9.54 0.44
N ASP A 86 -6.41 10.59 1.14
CA ASP A 86 -7.49 11.44 0.64
C ASP A 86 -7.10 12.22 -0.62
N ASP A 87 -5.80 12.53 -0.77
CA ASP A 87 -5.25 13.22 -1.93
C ASP A 87 -4.89 12.24 -3.06
N GLU A 88 -4.42 11.03 -2.72
CA GLU A 88 -3.97 10.03 -3.69
C GLU A 88 -5.13 9.27 -4.37
N LEU A 89 -6.16 8.90 -3.62
CA LEU A 89 -7.24 8.02 -4.12
C LEU A 89 -8.04 8.57 -5.30
N PRO A 90 -8.39 9.88 -5.37
CA PRO A 90 -9.05 10.45 -6.54
C PRO A 90 -8.23 10.26 -7.83
N ASP A 91 -6.92 10.42 -7.75
CA ASP A 91 -6.03 10.28 -8.90
C ASP A 91 -5.90 8.84 -9.34
N TRP A 92 -5.76 7.90 -8.39
CA TRP A 92 -5.71 6.48 -8.69
C TRP A 92 -6.99 6.00 -9.38
N ALA A 93 -8.15 6.50 -8.94
CA ALA A 93 -9.44 6.25 -9.56
C ALA A 93 -9.54 6.81 -10.99
N ASP A 94 -8.82 7.89 -11.30
CA ASP A 94 -8.67 8.46 -12.65
C ASP A 94 -7.50 7.84 -13.44
N ASN A 95 -6.95 6.71 -12.99
CA ASN A 95 -5.78 6.05 -13.60
C ASN A 95 -4.54 6.95 -13.65
N ARG A 96 -4.39 7.86 -12.69
CA ARG A 96 -3.22 8.71 -12.53
C ARG A 96 -2.45 8.29 -11.28
N PHE A 97 -1.15 8.14 -11.42
CA PHE A 97 -0.27 7.75 -10.32
C PHE A 97 0.92 8.69 -10.24
N HIS A 98 1.10 9.35 -9.10
CA HIS A 98 2.18 10.29 -8.89
C HIS A 98 3.41 9.57 -8.32
N TYR A 99 4.53 9.65 -9.05
CA TYR A 99 5.78 9.03 -8.63
C TYR A 99 6.96 9.94 -8.93
N ARG A 100 7.76 10.27 -7.89
CA ARG A 100 8.93 11.16 -7.97
C ARG A 100 8.64 12.49 -8.68
N GLY A 101 7.48 13.10 -8.39
CA GLY A 101 7.06 14.39 -8.94
C GLY A 101 6.47 14.31 -10.35
N GLU A 102 6.31 13.12 -10.90
CA GLU A 102 5.73 12.90 -12.23
C GLU A 102 4.38 12.20 -12.14
N ALA A 103 3.41 12.62 -12.96
CA ALA A 103 2.13 11.94 -13.13
C ALA A 103 2.23 10.90 -14.26
N LEU A 104 2.00 9.64 -13.92
CA LEU A 104 2.02 8.51 -14.86
C LEU A 104 0.62 7.94 -15.02
N THR A 105 0.28 7.41 -16.20
CA THR A 105 -0.97 6.68 -16.38
C THR A 105 -0.84 5.28 -15.80
N ALA A 106 -1.67 4.93 -14.83
CA ALA A 106 -1.74 3.61 -14.24
C ALA A 106 -2.74 2.73 -14.99
N GLN A 107 -2.24 1.68 -15.64
CA GLN A 107 -3.09 0.62 -16.18
C GLN A 107 -3.21 -0.48 -15.13
N TRP A 108 -4.25 -0.37 -14.30
CA TRP A 108 -4.55 -1.35 -13.25
C TRP A 108 -4.80 -2.74 -13.84
N LEU A 109 -4.17 -3.75 -13.26
CA LEU A 109 -4.28 -5.14 -13.70
C LEU A 109 -5.39 -5.87 -12.95
N ASP A 110 -5.93 -6.94 -13.54
CA ASP A 110 -6.85 -7.83 -12.82
C ASP A 110 -6.14 -8.59 -11.68
N ASP A 111 -6.92 -9.29 -10.85
CA ASP A 111 -6.42 -9.98 -9.65
C ASP A 111 -5.37 -11.04 -9.98
N ARG A 112 -5.58 -11.78 -11.07
CA ARG A 112 -4.67 -12.86 -11.47
C ARG A 112 -3.35 -12.28 -11.93
N SER A 113 -3.38 -11.27 -12.79
CA SER A 113 -2.16 -10.58 -13.24
C SER A 113 -1.46 -9.86 -12.09
N SER A 114 -2.20 -9.29 -11.15
CA SER A 114 -1.63 -8.66 -9.94
C SER A 114 -0.89 -9.67 -9.07
N ARG A 115 -1.47 -10.85 -8.86
CA ARG A 115 -0.81 -11.95 -8.15
C ARG A 115 0.46 -12.42 -8.86
N THR A 116 0.44 -12.54 -10.19
CA THR A 116 1.63 -12.87 -10.97
C THR A 116 2.72 -11.81 -10.80
N VAL A 117 2.38 -10.52 -10.85
CA VAL A 117 3.36 -9.45 -10.60
C VAL A 117 3.93 -9.55 -9.19
N ARG A 118 3.08 -9.76 -8.17
CA ARG A 118 3.51 -9.91 -6.78
C ARG A 118 4.60 -10.98 -6.63
N ILE A 119 4.37 -12.16 -7.18
CA ILE A 119 5.26 -13.33 -7.04
C ILE A 119 6.46 -13.22 -7.99
N ASP A 120 6.20 -13.09 -9.30
CA ASP A 120 7.24 -13.27 -10.31
C ASP A 120 8.11 -12.02 -10.52
N VAL A 121 7.56 -10.83 -10.26
CA VAL A 121 8.29 -9.56 -10.46
C VAL A 121 8.90 -9.08 -9.15
N PHE A 122 8.14 -9.10 -8.06
CA PHE A 122 8.58 -8.57 -6.77
C PHE A 122 9.07 -9.65 -5.79
N GLY A 123 8.86 -10.94 -6.06
CA GLY A 123 9.27 -12.00 -5.14
C GLY A 123 8.56 -11.95 -3.80
N LEU A 124 7.39 -11.30 -3.74
CA LEU A 124 6.58 -11.15 -2.54
C LEU A 124 5.68 -12.38 -2.42
N ASP A 125 6.26 -13.47 -1.95
CA ASP A 125 5.47 -14.65 -1.59
C ASP A 125 4.54 -14.28 -0.41
N GLU A 126 3.40 -14.96 -0.33
CA GLU A 126 2.66 -15.01 0.94
C GLU A 126 3.60 -15.69 1.91
N ASP A 127 4.23 -14.93 2.81
CA ASP A 127 4.96 -15.49 3.94
C ASP A 127 4.06 -16.56 4.56
N GLY A 128 4.43 -17.83 4.34
CA GLY A 128 3.86 -18.95 5.02
C GLY A 128 4.25 -18.82 6.49
N GLU A 129 3.25 -18.49 7.30
CA GLU A 129 3.30 -18.75 8.74
C GLU A 129 3.43 -20.26 9.01
#